data_AF-A0A1X7C3K6-F1
#
_entry.id   AF-A0A1X7C3K6-F1
#
_cell.length_a   1.000
_cell.length_b   1.000
_cell.length_c   1.000
_cell.angle_alpha   90.00
_cell.angle_beta   90.00
_cell.angle_gamma   90.00
#
_symmetry.space_group_name_H-M   'P 1'
#
loop_
_entity.id
_entity.type
_entity.pdbx_description
1 polymer ?
#
loop_
_entity_poly.entity_id
_entity_poly.type
_entity_poly.pdbx_seq_one_letter_code
_entity_poly.pdbx_strand_id
1 'polypeptide(L)'
;MYIVRNFYKGRPGYRCLQEAVRAHYLKHYDATPEPQPDLFVCLTDVNGGAPGYACAGISYGDSGKLFSEYYLDEGLDERYGVDRGRIAEVGAFASFRSGSGAGKYLLNNVISMLALRNFGLVVLTATEQVRQLLSPIVDNLDDLGSADKGRVKEPAINWGTYYEQQPRVVVSRLSPPSIWTRAPAPERGLAQSHFTRQASA
;
A
#
# COMPACT_ATOMS: atom_id res chain seq x y z
N MET A 1 -20.70 -9.77 -5.32
CA MET A 1 -20.00 -9.36 -4.09
C MET A 1 -18.51 -9.38 -4.38
N TYR A 2 -17.78 -8.32 -4.05
CA TYR A 2 -16.32 -8.32 -4.11
C TYR A 2 -15.73 -8.79 -2.78
N ILE A 3 -14.64 -9.55 -2.84
CA ILE A 3 -13.91 -10.00 -1.66
C ILE A 3 -12.45 -9.63 -1.85
N VAL A 4 -11.81 -9.04 -0.83
CA VAL A 4 -10.37 -8.80 -0.83
C VAL A 4 -9.68 -10.01 -0.21
N ARG A 5 -8.69 -10.60 -0.91
CA ARG A 5 -7.93 -11.76 -0.44
C ARG A 5 -6.43 -11.56 -0.53
N ASN A 6 -5.75 -12.17 0.44
CA ASN A 6 -4.29 -12.20 0.55
C ASN A 6 -3.75 -13.47 -0.09
N PHE A 7 -2.68 -13.32 -0.87
CA PHE A 7 -2.00 -14.40 -1.57
C PHE A 7 -0.51 -14.36 -1.22
N TYR A 8 -0.03 -15.42 -0.59
CA TYR A 8 1.30 -15.50 0.02
C TYR A 8 2.31 -16.21 -0.88
N LYS A 9 3.58 -15.79 -0.82
CA LYS A 9 4.71 -16.44 -1.51
C LYS A 9 4.68 -17.97 -1.30
N GLY A 10 5.03 -18.71 -2.35
CA GLY A 10 5.05 -20.18 -2.35
C GLY A 10 3.68 -20.85 -2.53
N ARG A 11 2.56 -20.10 -2.60
CA ARG A 11 1.23 -20.66 -2.89
C ARG A 11 0.86 -20.52 -4.38
N PRO A 12 0.04 -21.43 -4.94
CA PRO A 12 -0.36 -21.38 -6.35
C PRO A 12 -1.01 -20.05 -6.77
N GLY A 13 -1.87 -19.48 -5.91
CA GLY A 13 -2.53 -18.21 -6.21
C GLY A 13 -1.58 -17.01 -6.28
N TYR A 14 -0.48 -17.03 -5.53
CA TYR A 14 0.56 -16.00 -5.64
C TYR A 14 1.26 -16.06 -7.00
N ARG A 15 1.62 -17.27 -7.47
CA ARG A 15 2.20 -17.47 -8.81
C ARG A 15 1.25 -17.05 -9.93
N CYS A 16 -0.03 -17.39 -9.80
CA CYS A 16 -1.07 -16.95 -10.74
C CYS A 16 -1.13 -15.41 -10.85
N LEU A 17 -1.03 -14.69 -9.72
CA LEU A 17 -1.01 -13.23 -9.72
C LEU A 17 0.29 -12.66 -10.32
N GLN A 18 1.45 -13.27 -10.06
CA GLN A 18 2.69 -12.87 -10.72
C GLN A 18 2.58 -12.95 -12.25
N GLU A 19 2.05 -14.07 -12.76
CA GLU A 19 1.84 -14.28 -14.19
C GLU A 19 0.80 -13.30 -14.76
N ALA A 20 -0.29 -13.05 -14.04
CA ALA A 20 -1.31 -12.09 -14.47
C ALA A 20 -0.79 -10.65 -14.52
N VAL A 21 0.02 -10.23 -13.55
CA VAL A 21 0.69 -8.92 -13.55
C VAL A 21 1.67 -8.84 -14.72
N ARG A 22 2.49 -9.87 -14.95
CA ARG A 22 3.40 -9.94 -16.11
C ARG A 22 2.64 -9.79 -17.42
N ALA A 23 1.57 -10.54 -17.61
CA ALA A 23 0.72 -10.47 -18.80
C ALA A 23 0.07 -9.09 -18.96
N HIS A 24 -0.35 -8.46 -17.85
CA HIS A 24 -0.92 -7.11 -17.86
C HIS A 24 0.10 -6.07 -18.32
N TYR A 25 1.32 -6.09 -17.77
CA TYR A 25 2.39 -5.17 -18.13
C TYR A 25 2.87 -5.41 -19.57
N LEU A 26 2.96 -6.66 -20.01
CA LEU A 26 3.29 -6.99 -21.40
C LEU A 26 2.26 -6.40 -22.36
N LYS A 27 0.97 -6.59 -22.06
CA LYS A 27 -0.12 -6.08 -22.91
C LYS A 27 -0.13 -4.56 -23.03
N HIS A 28 0.13 -3.83 -21.95
CA HIS A 28 -0.03 -2.36 -21.93
C HIS A 28 1.26 -1.60 -22.24
N TYR A 29 2.41 -2.21 -21.97
CA TYR A 29 3.71 -1.53 -22.02
C TYR A 29 4.78 -2.32 -22.77
N ASP A 30 4.49 -3.50 -23.32
CA ASP A 30 5.50 -4.42 -23.84
C ASP A 30 6.62 -4.73 -22.81
N ALA A 31 6.23 -4.71 -21.53
CA ALA A 31 7.11 -4.86 -20.39
C ALA A 31 7.02 -6.28 -19.80
N THR A 32 8.13 -6.81 -19.30
CA THR A 32 8.22 -8.14 -18.68
C THR A 32 8.82 -8.06 -17.27
N PRO A 33 8.23 -7.27 -16.36
CA PRO A 33 8.74 -7.13 -15.00
C PRO A 33 8.70 -8.47 -14.25
N GLU A 34 9.56 -8.66 -13.26
CA GLU A 34 9.54 -9.84 -12.38
C GLU A 34 9.01 -9.44 -11.01
N PRO A 35 7.67 -9.35 -10.81
CA PRO A 35 7.13 -8.90 -9.54
C PRO A 35 7.39 -9.96 -8.45
N GLN A 36 8.07 -9.56 -7.38
CA GLN A 36 8.35 -10.41 -6.21
C GLN A 36 7.93 -9.79 -4.85
N PRO A 37 6.75 -9.16 -4.74
CA PRO A 37 6.30 -8.54 -3.48
C PRO A 37 6.08 -9.59 -2.38
N ASP A 38 6.24 -9.23 -1.11
CA ASP A 38 6.04 -10.14 0.03
C ASP A 38 4.63 -10.71 0.12
N LEU A 39 3.64 -9.92 -0.31
CA LEU A 39 2.24 -10.29 -0.33
C LEU A 39 1.58 -9.75 -1.59
N PHE A 40 0.70 -10.54 -2.20
CA PHE A 40 -0.30 -9.99 -3.12
C PHE A 40 -1.64 -9.83 -2.41
N VAL A 41 -2.29 -8.70 -2.65
CA VAL A 41 -3.69 -8.46 -2.29
C VAL A 41 -4.49 -8.37 -3.58
N CYS A 42 -5.57 -9.13 -3.68
CA CYS A 42 -6.38 -9.21 -4.87
C CYS A 42 -7.87 -9.01 -4.55
N LEU A 43 -8.54 -8.22 -5.39
CA LEU A 43 -9.99 -8.10 -5.39
C LEU A 43 -10.58 -9.22 -6.24
N THR A 44 -11.25 -10.17 -5.61
CA THR A 44 -11.80 -11.37 -6.24
C THR A 44 -13.33 -11.34 -6.26
N ASP A 45 -13.90 -12.28 -7.01
CA ASP A 45 -15.33 -12.61 -6.91
C ASP A 45 -15.61 -13.43 -5.64
N VAL A 46 -16.83 -13.98 -5.56
CA VAL A 46 -17.28 -14.84 -4.45
C VAL A 46 -16.53 -16.17 -4.37
N ASN A 47 -16.00 -16.68 -5.48
CA ASN A 47 -15.21 -17.91 -5.51
C ASN A 47 -13.81 -17.65 -4.92
N GLY A 48 -13.36 -16.40 -5.01
CA GLY A 48 -12.19 -15.91 -4.33
C GLY A 48 -10.87 -16.40 -4.93
N GLY A 49 -10.91 -16.72 -6.23
CA GLY A 49 -9.76 -17.14 -7.02
C GLY A 49 -9.02 -15.97 -7.67
N ALA A 50 -7.72 -16.16 -7.88
CA ALA A 50 -6.90 -15.31 -8.73
C ALA A 50 -7.21 -15.57 -10.23
N PRO A 51 -7.01 -14.59 -11.14
CA PRO A 51 -6.44 -13.27 -10.88
C PRO A 51 -7.45 -12.22 -10.43
N GLY A 52 -8.74 -12.58 -10.30
CA GLY A 52 -9.78 -11.66 -9.85
C GLY A 52 -10.00 -10.46 -10.79
N TYR A 53 -10.33 -9.32 -10.20
CA TYR A 53 -10.63 -8.06 -10.89
C TYR A 53 -9.43 -7.10 -10.92
N ALA A 54 -8.64 -7.09 -9.85
CA ALA A 54 -7.43 -6.27 -9.70
C ALA A 54 -6.53 -6.89 -8.63
N CYS A 55 -5.23 -6.59 -8.69
CA CYS A 55 -4.28 -6.94 -7.64
C CYS A 55 -3.24 -5.84 -7.39
N ALA A 56 -2.64 -5.88 -6.20
CA ALA A 56 -1.52 -5.05 -5.80
C ALA A 56 -0.52 -5.90 -5.01
N GLY A 57 0.77 -5.70 -5.25
CA GLY A 57 1.84 -6.26 -4.44
C GLY A 57 2.17 -5.33 -3.28
N ILE A 58 2.51 -5.92 -2.12
CA ILE A 58 3.00 -5.23 -0.94
C ILE A 58 4.39 -5.78 -0.62
N SER A 59 5.37 -4.89 -0.52
CA SER A 59 6.72 -5.18 -0.02
C SER A 59 6.96 -4.41 1.27
N TYR A 60 7.53 -5.05 2.28
CA TYR A 60 7.76 -4.42 3.59
C TYR A 60 9.17 -3.84 3.68
N GLY A 61 9.34 -2.70 4.35
CA GLY A 61 10.65 -2.05 4.46
C GLY A 61 11.68 -2.91 5.20
N ASP A 62 11.25 -3.79 6.10
CA ASP A 62 12.12 -4.71 6.84
C ASP A 62 12.47 -6.00 6.06
N SER A 63 11.84 -6.27 4.92
CA SER A 63 12.17 -7.41 4.06
C SER A 63 13.32 -7.14 3.09
N GLY A 64 13.70 -5.87 2.93
CA GLY A 64 14.83 -5.44 2.10
C GLY A 64 14.70 -4.02 1.58
N LYS A 65 15.52 -3.71 0.57
CA LYS A 65 15.43 -2.43 -0.14
C LYS A 65 14.14 -2.40 -0.97
N LEU A 66 13.35 -1.34 -0.83
CA LEU A 66 12.12 -1.14 -1.61
C LEU A 66 12.48 -0.66 -3.02
N PHE A 67 11.71 -1.05 -4.03
CA PHE A 67 12.04 -0.73 -5.42
C PHE A 67 12.06 0.78 -5.70
N SER A 68 11.14 1.53 -5.10
CA SER A 68 11.09 2.98 -5.23
C SER A 68 12.35 3.68 -4.71
N GLU A 69 13.12 3.05 -3.82
CA GLU A 69 14.36 3.62 -3.28
C GLU A 69 15.55 3.54 -4.24
N TYR A 70 15.41 2.85 -5.38
CA TYR A 70 16.41 2.98 -6.45
C TYR A 70 16.37 4.38 -7.06
N TYR A 71 15.23 5.07 -7.03
CA TYR A 71 15.09 6.41 -7.60
C TYR A 71 15.44 7.55 -6.63
N LEU A 72 15.74 7.23 -5.38
CA LEU A 72 15.99 8.21 -4.32
C LEU A 72 17.46 8.21 -3.91
N ASP A 73 17.95 9.36 -3.45
CA ASP A 73 19.33 9.52 -2.98
C ASP A 73 19.51 9.02 -1.53
N GLU A 74 18.44 9.07 -0.75
CA GLU A 74 18.37 8.68 0.67
C GLU A 74 17.24 7.67 0.90
N GLY A 75 17.35 6.88 1.97
CA GLY A 75 16.33 5.92 2.38
C GLY A 75 15.06 6.59 2.90
N LEU A 76 13.91 5.93 2.73
CA LEU A 76 12.63 6.48 3.17
C LEU A 76 12.52 6.60 4.70
N ASP A 77 13.14 5.69 5.44
CA ASP A 77 13.19 5.69 6.90
C ASP A 77 13.94 6.91 7.44
N GLU A 78 15.09 7.24 6.85
CA GLU A 78 15.88 8.42 7.20
C GLU A 78 15.13 9.71 6.84
N ARG A 79 14.64 9.81 5.60
CA ARG A 79 13.94 11.00 5.10
C ARG A 79 12.70 11.37 5.91
N TYR A 80 11.94 10.36 6.36
CA TYR A 80 10.66 10.59 7.05
C TYR A 80 10.73 10.38 8.57
N GLY A 81 11.86 9.93 9.10
CA GLY A 81 12.02 9.59 10.51
C GLY A 81 11.04 8.50 10.97
N VAL A 82 10.83 7.48 10.13
CA VAL A 82 9.89 6.38 10.39
C VAL A 82 10.66 5.07 10.51
N ASP A 83 10.30 4.26 11.50
CA ASP A 83 10.88 2.91 11.64
C ASP A 83 10.71 2.08 10.37
N ARG A 84 11.78 1.37 9.98
CA ARG A 84 11.85 0.65 8.70
C ARG A 84 10.74 -0.39 8.53
N GLY A 85 10.38 -1.10 9.61
CA GLY A 85 9.29 -2.07 9.64
C GLY A 85 7.89 -1.45 9.50
N ARG A 86 7.78 -0.12 9.56
CA ARG A 86 6.53 0.63 9.39
C ARG A 86 6.39 1.28 8.02
N ILE A 87 7.27 0.94 7.07
CA ILE A 87 7.22 1.39 5.68
C ILE A 87 6.75 0.24 4.80
N ALA A 88 5.79 0.51 3.92
CA ALA A 88 5.34 -0.45 2.92
C ALA A 88 5.41 0.16 1.51
N GLU A 89 5.87 -0.61 0.54
CA GLU A 89 5.73 -0.29 -0.87
C GLU A 89 4.50 -0.99 -1.44
N VAL A 90 3.68 -0.23 -2.16
CA VAL A 90 2.62 -0.81 -3.00
C VAL A 90 3.07 -0.76 -4.45
N GLY A 91 3.29 -1.94 -5.03
CA GLY A 91 3.77 -2.13 -6.40
C GLY A 91 2.97 -3.20 -7.13
N ALA A 92 3.49 -3.68 -8.27
CA ALA A 92 2.89 -4.76 -9.06
C ALA A 92 1.36 -4.61 -9.25
N PHE A 93 0.92 -3.36 -9.43
CA PHE A 93 -0.49 -3.02 -9.47
C PHE A 93 -1.07 -3.28 -10.86
N ALA A 94 -2.14 -4.06 -10.93
CA ALA A 94 -2.80 -4.38 -12.19
C ALA A 94 -4.31 -4.41 -11.99
N SER A 95 -5.04 -3.82 -12.94
CA SER A 95 -6.49 -3.92 -13.03
C SER A 95 -6.85 -4.75 -14.26
N PHE A 96 -7.45 -5.91 -14.05
CA PHE A 96 -7.76 -6.88 -15.11
C PHE A 96 -9.10 -6.59 -15.79
N ARG A 97 -9.97 -5.79 -15.17
CA ARG A 97 -11.25 -5.36 -15.76
C ARG A 97 -11.38 -3.84 -15.77
N SER A 98 -11.17 -3.24 -16.94
CA SER A 98 -11.34 -1.80 -17.18
C SER A 98 -12.77 -1.34 -16.87
N GLY A 99 -12.92 -0.10 -16.39
CA GLY A 99 -14.23 0.54 -16.16
C GLY A 99 -15.01 0.07 -14.93
N SER A 100 -14.51 -0.92 -14.17
CA SER A 100 -15.22 -1.48 -13.01
C SER A 100 -15.00 -0.72 -11.69
N GLY A 101 -14.05 0.22 -11.64
CA GLY A 101 -13.60 0.85 -10.39
C GLY A 101 -12.81 -0.07 -9.46
N ALA A 102 -12.57 -1.34 -9.85
CA ALA A 102 -11.91 -2.36 -9.04
C ALA A 102 -10.52 -1.93 -8.54
N GLY A 103 -9.72 -1.29 -9.40
CA GLY A 103 -8.39 -0.79 -9.04
C GLY A 103 -8.44 0.26 -7.93
N LYS A 104 -9.34 1.25 -8.04
CA LYS A 104 -9.54 2.28 -7.00
C LYS A 104 -9.99 1.66 -5.68
N TYR A 105 -10.97 0.76 -5.76
CA TYR A 105 -11.50 0.07 -4.59
C TYR A 105 -10.42 -0.76 -3.88
N LEU A 106 -9.61 -1.49 -4.65
CA LEU A 106 -8.49 -2.26 -4.12
C LEU A 106 -7.44 -1.38 -3.45
N LEU A 107 -7.00 -0.29 -4.11
CA LEU A 107 -6.03 0.64 -3.51
C LEU A 107 -6.55 1.21 -2.20
N ASN A 108 -7.82 1.62 -2.14
CA ASN A 108 -8.42 2.13 -0.91
C ASN A 108 -8.37 1.10 0.23
N ASN A 109 -8.69 -0.16 -0.08
CA ASN A 109 -8.62 -1.25 0.90
C ASN A 109 -7.18 -1.54 1.34
N VAL A 110 -6.21 -1.54 0.43
CA VAL A 110 -4.79 -1.76 0.74
C VAL A 110 -4.27 -0.65 1.65
N ILE A 111 -4.50 0.62 1.29
CA ILE A 111 -4.06 1.77 2.10
C ILE A 111 -4.71 1.74 3.49
N SER A 112 -6.02 1.52 3.56
CA SER A 112 -6.74 1.41 4.84
C SER A 112 -6.22 0.25 5.70
N MET A 113 -5.93 -0.90 5.08
CA MET A 113 -5.40 -2.07 5.76
C MET A 113 -4.00 -1.81 6.32
N LEU A 114 -3.12 -1.15 5.56
CA LEU A 114 -1.78 -0.78 6.03
C LEU A 114 -1.86 0.18 7.22
N ALA A 115 -2.70 1.21 7.14
CA ALA A 115 -2.92 2.15 8.24
C ALA A 115 -3.44 1.44 9.52
N LEU A 116 -4.40 0.52 9.37
CA LEU A 116 -4.91 -0.30 10.47
C LEU A 116 -3.86 -1.25 11.07
N ARG A 117 -2.85 -1.63 10.29
CA ARG A 117 -1.70 -2.43 10.75
C ARG A 117 -0.53 -1.58 11.26
N ASN A 118 -0.77 -0.30 11.54
CA ASN A 118 0.19 0.61 12.15
C ASN A 118 1.44 0.92 11.30
N PHE A 119 1.38 0.67 9.98
CA PHE A 119 2.33 1.25 9.03
C PHE A 119 2.21 2.78 9.09
N GLY A 120 3.34 3.46 9.07
CA GLY A 120 3.42 4.93 9.14
C GLY A 120 3.64 5.59 7.78
N LEU A 121 4.09 4.82 6.79
CA LEU A 121 4.45 5.32 5.48
C LEU A 121 4.11 4.30 4.39
N VAL A 122 3.51 4.77 3.30
CA VAL A 122 3.36 4.01 2.06
C VAL A 122 4.08 4.71 0.92
N VAL A 123 4.79 3.95 0.10
CA VAL A 123 5.45 4.43 -1.12
C VAL A 123 4.94 3.69 -2.35
N LEU A 124 4.84 4.40 -3.48
CA LEU A 124 4.53 3.82 -4.78
C LEU A 124 5.39 4.47 -5.87
N THR A 125 5.78 3.68 -6.87
CA THR A 125 6.18 4.19 -8.19
C THR A 125 4.93 4.23 -9.08
N ALA A 126 4.30 5.40 -9.17
CA ALA A 126 2.97 5.57 -9.74
C ALA A 126 3.00 6.34 -11.06
N THR A 127 2.35 5.81 -12.10
CA THR A 127 1.99 6.56 -13.32
C THR A 127 0.94 7.63 -13.00
N GLU A 128 0.71 8.57 -13.92
CA GLU A 128 -0.30 9.62 -13.73
C GLU A 128 -1.69 9.06 -13.40
N GLN A 129 -2.10 8.00 -14.08
CA GLN A 129 -3.37 7.34 -13.80
C GLN A 129 -3.45 6.81 -12.36
N VAL A 130 -2.38 6.18 -11.86
CA VAL A 130 -2.35 5.66 -10.49
C VAL A 130 -2.34 6.81 -9.46
N ARG A 131 -1.62 7.91 -9.73
CA ARG A 131 -1.65 9.11 -8.88
C ARG A 131 -3.06 9.69 -8.77
N GLN A 132 -3.82 9.75 -9.86
CA GLN A 132 -5.21 10.19 -9.87
C GLN A 132 -6.13 9.26 -9.06
N LEU A 133 -5.87 7.95 -9.05
CA LEU A 133 -6.61 7.01 -8.20
C LEU A 133 -6.31 7.21 -6.72
N LEU A 134 -5.05 7.52 -6.37
CA LEU A 134 -4.60 7.73 -5.00
C LEU A 134 -5.04 9.06 -4.40
N SER A 135 -5.09 10.14 -5.19
CA SER A 135 -5.42 11.48 -4.72
C SER A 135 -6.67 11.56 -3.82
N PRO A 136 -7.81 10.92 -4.13
CA PRO A 136 -8.98 10.92 -3.25
C PRO A 136 -8.94 9.87 -2.12
N ILE A 137 -7.91 9.02 -2.04
CA ILE A 137 -7.76 7.94 -1.05
C ILE A 137 -6.87 8.38 0.12
N VAL A 138 -5.85 9.21 -0.15
CA VAL A 138 -4.88 9.65 0.86
C VAL A 138 -5.01 11.13 1.17
N ASP A 139 -4.71 11.54 2.40
CA ASP A 139 -4.81 12.94 2.82
C ASP A 139 -3.73 13.83 2.18
N ASN A 140 -2.53 13.27 1.97
CA ASN A 140 -1.40 13.95 1.35
C ASN A 140 -0.59 12.95 0.52
N LEU A 141 -0.19 13.39 -0.68
CA LEU A 141 0.67 12.62 -1.58
C LEU A 141 1.92 13.47 -1.87
N ASP A 142 3.00 13.18 -1.17
CA ASP A 142 4.30 13.82 -1.38
C ASP A 142 4.97 13.21 -2.62
N ASP A 143 5.49 14.06 -3.51
CA ASP A 143 6.07 13.68 -4.78
C ASP A 143 7.59 13.83 -4.71
N LEU A 144 8.29 12.71 -4.63
CA LEU A 144 9.74 12.68 -4.45
C LEU A 144 10.52 12.76 -5.76
N GLY A 145 9.83 12.85 -6.90
CA GLY A 145 10.45 13.03 -8.21
C GLY A 145 10.13 11.95 -9.23
N SER A 146 10.70 12.13 -10.42
CA SER A 146 10.57 11.19 -11.53
C SER A 146 11.26 9.86 -11.21
N ALA A 147 10.61 8.75 -11.56
CA ALA A 147 11.25 7.44 -11.53
C ALA A 147 12.12 7.28 -12.78
N ASP A 148 13.35 7.78 -12.70
CA ASP A 148 14.33 7.67 -13.78
C ASP A 148 14.84 6.22 -13.91
N LYS A 149 14.55 5.61 -15.07
CA LYS A 149 15.03 4.26 -15.45
C LYS A 149 16.54 4.12 -15.28
N GLY A 150 17.32 5.18 -15.52
CA GLY A 150 18.78 5.16 -15.40
C GLY A 150 19.30 4.87 -13.98
N ARG A 151 18.45 5.05 -12.95
CA ARG A 151 18.82 4.78 -11.55
C ARG A 151 18.65 3.31 -11.15
N VAL A 152 17.89 2.54 -11.93
CA VAL A 152 17.73 1.10 -11.72
C VAL A 152 18.90 0.37 -12.39
N LYS A 153 19.86 -0.09 -11.58
CA LYS A 153 21.10 -0.71 -12.05
C LYS A 153 20.93 -2.15 -12.57
N GLU A 154 19.71 -2.66 -12.65
CA GLU A 154 19.41 -4.00 -13.17
C GLU A 154 19.01 -3.93 -14.65
N PRO A 155 19.96 -4.07 -15.60
CA PRO A 155 19.67 -3.99 -17.03
C PRO A 155 18.84 -5.16 -17.57
N ALA A 156 18.59 -6.19 -16.75
CA ALA A 156 17.93 -7.43 -17.19
C ALA A 156 16.41 -7.30 -17.32
N ILE A 157 15.76 -6.35 -16.62
CA ILE A 157 14.30 -6.23 -16.64
C ILE A 157 13.87 -5.31 -17.78
N ASN A 158 13.17 -5.88 -18.77
CA ASN A 158 12.56 -5.09 -19.84
C ASN A 158 11.29 -4.41 -19.31
N TRP A 159 11.34 -3.09 -19.20
CA TRP A 159 10.20 -2.23 -18.82
C TRP A 159 9.42 -1.67 -20.01
N GLY A 160 9.79 -2.00 -21.26
CA GLY A 160 9.15 -1.53 -22.47
C GLY A 160 8.87 -0.02 -22.44
N THR A 161 7.63 0.37 -22.71
CA THR A 161 7.15 1.77 -22.70
C THR A 161 6.62 2.25 -21.35
N TYR A 162 6.80 1.47 -20.26
CA TYR A 162 6.30 1.84 -18.93
C TYR A 162 6.81 3.22 -18.47
N TYR A 163 8.10 3.52 -18.68
CA TYR A 163 8.68 4.80 -18.28
C TYR A 163 8.23 5.98 -19.15
N GLU A 164 7.68 5.74 -20.35
CA GLU A 164 7.05 6.79 -21.17
C GLU A 164 5.78 7.35 -20.49
N GLN A 165 5.19 6.59 -19.56
CA GLN A 165 4.06 7.02 -18.72
C GLN A 165 4.46 7.99 -17.60
N GLN A 166 5.73 8.42 -17.58
CA GLN A 166 6.30 9.34 -16.59
C GLN A 166 5.94 8.93 -15.15
N PRO A 167 6.30 7.70 -14.74
CA PRO A 167 6.08 7.27 -13.37
C PRO A 167 6.87 8.15 -12.40
N ARG A 168 6.29 8.40 -11.24
CA ARG A 168 6.89 9.22 -10.17
C ARG A 168 6.87 8.46 -8.87
N VAL A 169 7.87 8.69 -8.03
CA VAL A 169 7.90 8.13 -6.67
C VAL A 169 7.05 9.03 -5.79
N VAL A 170 5.96 8.46 -5.30
CA VAL A 170 5.01 9.17 -4.44
C VAL A 170 4.91 8.48 -3.09
N VAL A 171 4.76 9.27 -2.04
CA VAL A 171 4.71 8.81 -0.66
C VAL A 171 3.51 9.42 0.05
N SER A 172 2.90 8.65 0.94
CA SER A 172 1.88 9.16 1.84
C SER A 172 2.14 8.68 3.25
N ARG A 173 2.01 9.61 4.22
CA ARG A 173 1.98 9.24 5.64
C ARG A 173 0.65 8.57 5.94
N LEU A 174 0.73 7.42 6.59
CA LEU A 174 -0.44 6.70 7.05
C LEU A 174 -0.67 7.03 8.53
N SER A 175 -1.90 7.43 8.84
CA SER A 175 -2.37 7.56 10.21
C SER A 175 -3.44 6.50 10.46
N PRO A 176 -3.52 5.91 11.67
CA PRO A 176 -4.66 5.09 12.03
C PRO A 176 -5.95 5.90 11.81
N PRO A 177 -7.07 5.27 11.44
CA PRO A 177 -8.34 5.98 11.32
C PRO A 177 -8.62 6.81 12.57
N SER A 178 -9.08 8.05 12.38
CA SER A 178 -9.31 9.03 13.46
C SER A 178 -10.27 8.56 14.56
N ILE A 179 -11.01 7.47 14.32
CA ILE A 179 -11.87 6.77 15.28
C ILE A 179 -11.04 6.20 16.46
N TRP A 180 -9.78 5.84 16.25
CA TRP A 180 -8.89 5.25 17.25
C TRP A 180 -8.09 6.28 18.05
N THR A 181 -7.89 7.50 17.54
CA THR A 181 -7.20 8.58 18.25
C THR A 181 -8.08 9.28 19.27
N ARG A 182 -9.39 9.02 19.27
CA ARG A 182 -10.31 9.49 20.31
C ARG A 182 -10.30 8.51 21.49
N ALA A 183 -9.20 8.48 22.23
CA ALA A 183 -9.25 7.93 23.59
C ALA A 183 -10.35 8.68 24.36
N PRO A 184 -11.25 7.99 25.10
CA PRO A 184 -12.15 8.69 26.01
C PRO A 184 -11.27 9.51 26.96
N ALA A 185 -11.53 10.81 27.05
CA ALA A 185 -10.89 11.65 28.05
C ALA A 185 -11.08 10.98 29.42
N PRO A 186 -10.06 10.94 30.30
CA PRO A 186 -10.27 10.43 31.65
C PRO A 186 -11.43 11.23 32.26
N GLU A 187 -12.48 10.53 32.67
CA GLU A 187 -13.65 11.15 33.29
C GLU A 187 -13.19 11.98 34.48
N ARG A 188 -13.19 13.31 34.34
CA ARG A 188 -13.11 14.20 35.49
C ARG A 188 -14.43 14.08 36.22
N GLY A 189 -14.44 13.36 37.33
CA GLY A 189 -15.47 13.54 38.36
C GLY A 189 -16.03 12.27 38.96
N LEU A 190 -15.21 11.52 39.69
CA LEU A 190 -15.73 10.85 40.89
C LEU A 190 -15.60 11.85 42.03
N ALA A 191 -16.68 12.61 42.26
CA ALA A 191 -16.86 13.36 43.49
C ALA A 191 -16.76 12.38 44.66
N GLN A 192 -15.78 12.57 45.53
CA GLN A 192 -15.68 11.83 46.78
C GLN A 192 -16.91 12.18 47.62
N SER A 193 -17.85 11.25 47.74
CA SER A 193 -18.95 11.39 48.70
C SER A 193 -18.39 11.13 50.09
N HIS A 194 -18.33 12.21 50.88
CA HIS A 194 -18.03 12.19 52.30
C HIS A 194 -18.98 11.25 53.05
N PHE A 195 -18.45 10.17 53.63
CA PHE A 195 -19.15 9.40 54.65
C PHE A 195 -19.06 10.17 55.99
N THR A 196 -20.12 10.90 56.32
CA THR A 196 -20.30 11.49 57.64
C THR A 196 -20.58 10.35 58.63
N ARG A 197 -19.62 10.08 59.53
CA ARG A 197 -19.86 9.26 60.72
C ARG A 197 -20.79 10.02 61.67
N GLN A 198 -21.94 9.45 61.99
CA GLN A 198 -22.64 9.75 63.24
C GLN A 198 -22.55 8.53 64.14
N ALA A 199 -22.01 8.75 65.33
CA ALA A 199 -21.98 7.86 66.46
C ALA A 199 -22.93 8.40 67.55
N SER A 200 -23.28 7.51 68.49
CA SER A 200 -24.07 7.69 69.73
C SER A 200 -25.53 7.25 69.59
N ALA A 201 -26.11 6.43 70.46
CA ALA A 201 -25.67 5.84 71.72
C ALA A 201 -26.39 4.50 71.94
#